data_AF-H3NRA6-F1
#
_entry.id   AF-H3NRA6-F1
#
_cell.length_a   1.000
_cell.length_b   1.000
_cell.length_c   1.000
_cell.angle_alpha   90.00
_cell.angle_beta   90.00
_cell.angle_gamma   90.00
#
_symmetry.space_group_name_H-M   'P 1'
#
loop_
_entity.id
_entity.type
_entity.pdbx_description
1 polymer ?
#
loop_
_entity_poly.entity_id
_entity_poly.type
_entity_poly.pdbx_seq_one_letter_code
_entity_poly.pdbx_strand_id
1 'polypeptide(L)'
;YYQELIKIRKNHKAISEGKYKKVESIYQTYAFERIFENENILIMLNFIGENTDLEVDGSIIEKYKDGEILINNYDDFDFREMKPYQAVVIKK
;
A
#
# COMPACT_ATOMS: atom_id res chain seq x y z
N TYR A 1 13.37 -8.95 3.48
CA TYR A 1 12.00 -8.75 2.98
C TYR A 1 10.97 -9.67 3.64
N TYR A 2 10.94 -10.98 3.37
CA TYR A 2 9.90 -11.88 3.93
C TYR A 2 9.83 -11.91 5.47
N GLN A 3 10.96 -11.82 6.17
CA GLN A 3 10.96 -11.71 7.63
C GLN A 3 10.25 -10.44 8.11
N GLU A 4 10.39 -9.32 7.40
CA GLU A 4 9.70 -8.06 7.70
C GLU A 4 8.19 -8.20 7.50
N LEU A 5 7.74 -8.85 6.42
CA LEU A 5 6.31 -9.13 6.21
C LEU A 5 5.71 -9.97 7.35
N ILE A 6 6.46 -10.94 7.88
CA ILE A 6 6.02 -11.75 9.03
C ILE A 6 5.91 -10.88 10.29
N LYS A 7 6.87 -9.98 10.54
CA LYS A 7 6.83 -9.04 11.67
C LYS A 7 5.64 -8.09 11.56
N ILE A 8 5.44 -7.50 10.38
CA ILE A 8 4.31 -6.59 10.10
C ILE A 8 2.98 -7.31 10.35
N ARG A 9 2.80 -8.52 9.81
CA ARG A 9 1.57 -9.29 10.03
C ARG A 9 1.32 -9.62 11.51
N LYS A 10 2.36 -9.83 12.31
CA LYS A 10 2.23 -10.08 13.76
C LYS A 10 1.89 -8.83 14.55
N ASN A 11 2.42 -7.67 14.14
CA ASN A 11 2.29 -6.42 14.88
C ASN A 11 1.05 -5.61 14.49
N HIS A 12 0.48 -5.85 13.30
CA HIS A 12 -0.67 -5.10 12.76
C HIS A 12 -1.85 -6.02 12.50
N LYS A 13 -2.84 -6.00 13.40
CA LYS A 13 -4.05 -6.83 13.28
C LYS A 13 -4.85 -6.53 12.02
N ALA A 14 -4.77 -5.31 11.47
CA ALA A 14 -5.39 -5.01 10.19
C ALA A 14 -4.92 -5.96 9.07
N ILE A 15 -3.65 -6.39 9.06
CA ILE A 15 -3.11 -7.30 8.05
C ILE A 15 -3.65 -8.74 8.20
N SER A 16 -3.91 -9.21 9.41
CA SER A 16 -4.41 -10.56 9.67
C SER A 16 -5.94 -10.63 9.62
N GLU A 17 -6.61 -9.72 10.33
CA GLU A 17 -8.04 -9.77 10.67
C GLU A 17 -8.83 -8.64 10.04
N GLY A 18 -8.15 -7.61 9.50
CA GLY A 18 -8.81 -6.45 8.91
C GLY A 18 -9.62 -6.79 7.67
N LYS A 19 -10.76 -6.11 7.54
CA LYS A 19 -11.63 -6.16 6.37
C LYS A 19 -10.86 -5.69 5.14
N TYR A 20 -10.96 -6.45 4.07
CA TYR A 20 -10.46 -6.06 2.76
C TYR A 20 -11.42 -5.04 2.10
N LYS A 21 -10.87 -3.96 1.56
CA LYS A 21 -11.60 -3.00 0.74
C LYS A 21 -10.75 -2.63 -0.48
N LYS A 22 -11.25 -2.93 -1.67
CA LYS A 22 -10.58 -2.56 -2.93
C LYS A 22 -10.50 -1.04 -3.05
N VAL A 23 -9.35 -0.54 -3.49
CA VAL A 23 -9.19 0.84 -3.96
C VAL A 23 -9.21 0.78 -5.49
N GLU A 24 -9.94 1.68 -6.12
CA GLU A 24 -9.94 1.76 -7.57
C GLU A 24 -8.57 2.23 -8.06
N SER A 25 -8.01 1.49 -9.01
CA SER A 25 -6.69 1.72 -9.61
C SER A 25 -6.72 1.23 -11.06
N ILE A 26 -5.73 1.64 -11.86
CA ILE A 26 -5.55 1.14 -13.24
C ILE A 26 -5.08 -0.31 -13.27
N TYR A 27 -5.26 -0.99 -14.40
CA TYR A 27 -4.99 -2.42 -14.57
C TYR A 27 -3.54 -2.84 -14.23
N GLN A 28 -2.58 -1.95 -14.47
CA GLN A 28 -1.16 -2.14 -14.22
C GLN A 28 -0.80 -2.11 -12.72
N THR A 29 -1.66 -1.47 -11.91
CA THR A 29 -1.46 -1.34 -10.46
C THR A 29 -2.59 -2.00 -9.69
N TYR A 30 -2.35 -2.29 -8.43
CA TYR A 30 -3.36 -2.86 -7.55
C TYR A 30 -3.26 -2.25 -6.18
N ALA A 31 -4.36 -1.62 -5.76
CA ALA A 31 -4.46 -0.95 -4.50
C ALA A 31 -5.63 -1.50 -3.67
N PHE A 32 -5.41 -1.68 -2.37
CA PHE A 32 -6.48 -2.05 -1.45
C PHE A 32 -6.15 -1.62 -0.01
N GLU A 33 -7.20 -1.43 0.78
CA GLU A 33 -7.10 -1.17 2.20
C GLU A 33 -7.36 -2.46 3.01
N ARG A 34 -6.64 -2.60 4.12
CA ARG A 34 -6.98 -3.47 5.23
C ARG A 34 -7.40 -2.61 6.41
N ILE A 35 -8.61 -2.84 6.92
CA ILE A 35 -9.24 -1.97 7.92
C ILE A 35 -9.64 -2.82 9.13
N PHE A 36 -9.12 -2.47 10.30
CA PHE A 36 -9.46 -3.11 11.57
C PHE A 36 -9.53 -2.07 12.69
N GLU A 37 -10.72 -1.88 13.27
CA GLU A 37 -10.98 -0.84 14.27
C GLU A 37 -10.50 0.54 13.80
N ASN A 38 -9.51 1.13 14.48
CA ASN A 38 -8.92 2.43 14.16
C ASN A 38 -7.65 2.33 13.30
N GLU A 39 -7.25 1.12 12.89
CA GLU A 39 -6.07 0.88 12.06
C GLU A 39 -6.48 0.71 10.59
N ASN A 40 -5.89 1.55 9.74
CA ASN A 40 -6.09 1.56 8.31
C ASN A 40 -4.74 1.40 7.62
N ILE A 41 -4.60 0.38 6.79
CA ILE A 41 -3.39 0.10 6.05
C ILE A 41 -3.70 0.04 4.56
N LEU A 42 -3.02 0.86 3.78
CA LEU A 42 -3.03 0.84 2.33
C LEU A 42 -1.91 -0.05 1.80
N ILE A 43 -2.23 -0.91 0.86
CA ILE A 43 -1.27 -1.70 0.10
C ILE A 43 -1.38 -1.26 -1.36
N MET A 44 -0.26 -0.93 -1.98
CA MET A 44 -0.17 -0.59 -3.40
C MET A 44 0.93 -1.41 -4.06
N LEU A 45 0.60 -1.98 -5.23
CA LEU A 45 1.47 -2.86 -6.00
C LEU A 45 1.49 -2.40 -7.45
N ASN A 46 2.67 -2.27 -8.04
CA ASN A 46 2.86 -2.25 -9.47
C ASN A 46 3.11 -3.69 -9.95
N PHE A 47 2.35 -4.18 -10.92
CA PHE A 47 2.47 -5.53 -11.44
C PHE A 47 3.31 -5.64 -12.72
N ILE A 48 3.82 -4.53 -13.26
CA ILE A 48 4.59 -4.50 -14.50
C ILE A 48 6.03 -4.03 -14.28
N GLY A 49 6.88 -4.32 -15.28
CA GLY A 49 8.31 -3.99 -15.29
C GLY A 49 8.62 -2.56 -15.73
N GLU A 50 7.64 -1.65 -15.68
CA GLU A 50 7.74 -0.27 -16.15
C GLU A 50 7.27 0.69 -15.07
N ASN A 51 7.77 1.93 -15.12
CA ASN A 51 7.21 3.02 -14.33
C ASN A 51 5.73 3.18 -14.67
N THR A 52 4.90 3.34 -13.66
CA THR A 52 3.45 3.41 -13.84
C THR A 52 2.88 4.56 -13.03
N ASP A 53 2.18 5.47 -13.72
CA ASP A 53 1.46 6.56 -13.07
C ASP A 53 0.36 5.99 -12.17
N LEU A 54 0.27 6.54 -10.96
CA LEU A 54 -0.62 6.04 -9.94
C LEU A 54 -1.98 6.75 -10.04
N GLU A 55 -2.92 6.13 -10.76
CA GLU A 55 -4.30 6.63 -10.86
C GLU A 55 -5.15 6.09 -9.70
N VAL A 56 -5.06 6.74 -8.53
CA VAL A 56 -5.95 6.49 -7.38
C VAL A 56 -6.70 7.76 -6.98
N ASP A 57 -7.85 7.59 -6.35
CA ASP A 57 -8.68 8.70 -5.87
C ASP A 57 -7.90 9.61 -4.90
N GLY A 58 -8.02 10.93 -5.09
CA GLY A 58 -7.33 11.93 -4.26
C GLY A 58 -7.66 11.84 -2.76
N SER A 59 -8.84 11.32 -2.40
CA SER A 59 -9.20 11.03 -1.01
C SER A 59 -8.38 9.91 -0.38
N ILE A 60 -7.89 8.95 -1.17
CA ILE A 60 -6.94 7.92 -0.71
C ILE A 60 -5.58 8.57 -0.49
N ILE A 61 -5.10 9.38 -1.44
CA ILE A 61 -3.82 10.08 -1.30
C ILE A 61 -3.84 10.95 -0.04
N GLU A 62 -4.85 11.80 0.13
CA GLU A 62 -4.97 12.69 1.28
C GLU A 62 -5.02 11.93 2.62
N LYS A 63 -5.61 10.73 2.62
CA LYS A 63 -5.72 9.89 3.81
C LYS A 63 -4.38 9.28 4.24
N TYR A 64 -3.46 9.00 3.30
CA TYR A 64 -2.23 8.25 3.56
C TYR A 64 -0.94 9.03 3.29
N LYS A 65 -1.01 10.27 2.76
CA LYS A 65 0.16 11.10 2.42
C LYS A 65 1.12 11.34 3.60
N ASP A 66 0.59 11.42 4.81
CA ASP A 66 1.34 11.62 6.05
C ASP A 66 1.50 10.32 6.85
N GLY A 67 1.16 9.18 6.24
CA GLY A 67 1.19 7.87 6.87
C GLY A 67 2.60 7.29 7.02
N GLU A 68 2.71 6.29 7.89
CA GLU A 68 3.94 5.54 8.11
C GLU A 68 4.13 4.46 7.03
N ILE A 69 5.24 4.49 6.30
CA ILE A 69 5.62 3.41 5.40
C ILE A 69 6.12 2.22 6.24
N LEU A 70 5.32 1.15 6.30
CA LEU A 70 5.66 -0.07 7.03
C LEU A 70 6.68 -0.94 6.28
N ILE A 71 6.54 -1.00 4.95
CA ILE A 71 7.50 -1.66 4.07
C ILE A 71 7.39 -1.10 2.66
N ASN A 72 8.55 -0.96 2.00
CA ASN A 72 8.70 -0.62 0.60
C ASN A 72 9.87 -1.45 0.06
N ASN A 73 9.75 -1.97 -1.16
CA ASN A 73 10.86 -2.68 -1.82
C ASN A 73 11.81 -1.75 -2.59
N TYR A 74 11.57 -0.44 -2.54
CA TYR A 74 12.45 0.64 -3.00
C TYR A 74 12.78 1.60 -1.83
N ASP A 75 13.76 2.48 -2.03
CA ASP A 75 14.21 3.44 -1.01
C ASP A 75 13.22 4.59 -0.75
N ASP A 76 12.33 4.84 -1.69
CA ASP A 76 11.41 5.98 -1.76
C ASP A 76 10.06 5.57 -2.34
N PHE A 77 9.05 6.40 -2.09
CA PHE A 77 7.70 6.23 -2.62
C PHE A 77 7.08 7.59 -2.92
N ASP A 78 6.43 7.72 -4.08
CA ASP A 78 5.67 8.89 -4.50
C ASP A 78 4.25 8.43 -4.90
N PHE A 79 3.23 9.15 -4.43
CA PHE A 79 1.84 8.90 -4.82
C PHE A 79 1.52 9.25 -6.28
N ARG A 80 2.49 9.78 -7.04
CA ARG A 80 2.35 10.09 -8.47
C ARG A 80 2.76 8.93 -9.37
N GLU A 81 3.78 8.17 -8.99
CA GLU A 81 4.40 7.17 -9.85
C GLU A 81 4.91 5.98 -9.01
N MET A 82 4.66 4.76 -9.49
CA MET A 82 5.28 3.55 -8.96
C MET A 82 6.38 3.04 -9.87
N LYS A 83 7.53 2.70 -9.28
CA LYS A 83 8.65 2.03 -9.97
C LYS A 83 8.27 0.60 -10.40
N PRO A 84 9.02 -0.02 -11.33
CA PRO A 84 8.78 -1.39 -11.80
C PRO A 84 8.63 -2.37 -10.64
N TYR A 85 7.53 -3.12 -10.58
CA TYR A 85 7.28 -4.08 -9.51
C TYR A 85 7.34 -3.50 -8.07
N GLN A 86 7.18 -2.18 -7.91
CA GLN A 86 7.18 -1.57 -6.59
C GLN A 86 5.97 -2.05 -5.78
N ALA A 87 6.22 -2.36 -4.52
CA ALA A 87 5.23 -2.78 -3.55
C ALA A 87 5.45 -1.98 -2.27
N VAL A 88 4.43 -1.24 -1.86
CA VAL A 88 4.48 -0.39 -0.67
C VAL A 88 3.27 -0.64 0.22
N VAL A 89 3.49 -0.58 1.52
CA VAL A 89 2.47 -0.71 2.56
C VAL A 89 2.56 0.50 3.48
N ILE A 90 1.45 1.23 3.61
CA ILE A 90 1.38 2.49 4.34
C ILE A 90 0.29 2.40 5.39
N LYS A 91 0.62 2.70 6.64
CA LYS A 91 -0.34 2.81 7.74
C LYS A 91 -0.74 4.28 7.92
N LYS A 92 -2.04 4.53 8.04
CA LYS A 92 -2.56 5.85 8.41
C LYS A 92 -2.19 6.22 9.85
#